data_AF-A0A3P3E7D9-F1
#
_entry.id   AF-A0A3P3E7D9-F1
#
_cell.length_a   1.000
_cell.length_b   1.000
_cell.length_c   1.000
_cell.angle_alpha   90.00
_cell.angle_beta   90.00
_cell.angle_gamma   90.00
#
_symmetry.space_group_name_H-M   'P 1'
#
loop_
_entity.id
_entity.type
_entity.pdbx_description
1 polymer ?
#
loop_
_entity_poly.entity_id
_entity_poly.type
_entity_poly.pdbx_seq_one_letter_code
_entity_poly.pdbx_strand_id
1 'polypeptide(L)'
;MKLLFALCFLAAASSATAQVYKCPDATGKLQFQQTPCVGSSGSKVEVRPASGPDPTKAALSPAAAPGSGGEKKSFSDTLADERMQRERWVKLNDAKLDADRQRVACEEQQRAIASRTASSNNNLAGATRNQAIASEMQAAATTCQNRVSGADRLVDRLQAECDRQGCRAPGT
;
A
#
# COMPACT_ATOMS: atom_id res chain seq x y z
N MET A 1 -25.19 66.78 13.56
CA MET A 1 -24.35 65.77 14.24
C MET A 1 -24.31 64.52 13.38
N LYS A 2 -23.09 64.00 13.08
CA LYS A 2 -22.76 62.61 12.69
C LYS A 2 -23.31 62.17 11.31
N LEU A 3 -22.58 61.78 10.27
CA LEU A 3 -21.23 61.25 9.99
C LEU A 3 -21.02 61.50 8.47
N LEU A 4 -20.00 62.17 7.94
CA LEU A 4 -18.60 61.74 7.70
C LEU A 4 -18.43 60.26 7.30
N PHE A 5 -17.82 60.05 6.12
CA PHE A 5 -17.31 58.82 5.51
C PHE A 5 -18.19 58.06 4.51
N ALA A 6 -17.86 58.23 3.22
CA ALA A 6 -17.61 57.16 2.23
C ALA A 6 -17.36 57.83 0.85
N LEU A 7 -16.28 58.59 0.68
CA LEU A 7 -14.97 58.08 0.24
C LEU A 7 -15.08 57.17 -0.99
N CYS A 8 -14.88 57.79 -2.16
CA CYS A 8 -14.05 57.30 -3.27
C CYS A 8 -13.80 55.79 -3.36
N PHE A 9 -14.81 55.01 -3.75
CA PHE A 9 -14.60 53.60 -4.13
C PHE A 9 -15.46 53.17 -5.33
N LEU A 10 -15.60 54.04 -6.34
CA LEU A 10 -15.94 53.60 -7.69
C LEU A 10 -14.66 53.56 -8.55
N ALA A 11 -13.65 52.88 -8.02
CA ALA A 11 -12.48 52.50 -8.80
C ALA A 11 -12.90 51.35 -9.73
N ALA A 12 -12.84 51.65 -11.02
CA ALA A 12 -12.97 50.73 -12.13
C ALA A 12 -12.39 49.34 -11.82
N ALA A 13 -13.26 48.35 -11.70
CA ALA A 13 -12.90 46.95 -11.84
C ALA A 13 -12.58 46.70 -13.32
N SER A 14 -11.41 47.16 -13.75
CA SER A 14 -10.81 46.76 -15.01
C SER A 14 -10.35 45.30 -14.85
N SER A 15 -11.19 44.35 -15.29
CA SER A 15 -10.79 42.97 -15.50
C SER A 15 -9.71 42.95 -16.59
N ALA A 16 -8.45 43.06 -16.16
CA ALA A 16 -7.29 42.90 -17.02
C ALA A 16 -7.25 41.45 -17.53
N THR A 17 -7.88 41.18 -18.67
CA THR A 17 -7.63 39.95 -19.41
C THR A 17 -6.21 40.05 -19.98
N ALA A 18 -5.22 39.57 -19.22
CA ALA A 18 -3.84 39.53 -19.68
C ALA A 18 -3.72 38.50 -20.82
N GLN A 19 -3.87 38.97 -22.06
CA GLN A 19 -3.59 38.17 -23.25
C GLN A 19 -2.09 38.22 -23.50
N VAL A 20 -1.41 37.09 -23.39
CA VAL A 20 0.03 36.98 -23.65
C VAL A 20 0.22 36.48 -25.09
N TYR A 21 0.93 37.26 -25.89
CA TYR A 21 1.23 36.98 -27.29
C TYR A 21 2.65 36.43 -27.42
N LYS A 22 2.82 35.39 -28.22
CA LYS A 22 4.12 34.83 -28.56
C LYS A 22 4.62 35.49 -29.85
N CYS A 23 5.57 36.39 -29.74
CA CYS A 23 6.15 37.12 -30.87
C CYS A 23 7.53 36.53 -31.22
N PRO A 24 7.76 36.11 -32.49
CA PRO A 24 9.11 35.80 -32.95
C PRO A 24 9.90 37.09 -33.15
N ASP A 25 11.12 37.16 -32.61
CA ASP A 25 12.07 38.23 -32.92
C ASP A 25 12.83 37.95 -34.24
N ALA A 26 13.52 38.96 -34.78
CA ALA A 26 14.27 38.86 -36.03
C ALA A 26 15.45 37.86 -35.98
N THR A 27 15.77 37.34 -34.80
CA THR A 27 16.80 36.32 -34.52
C THR A 27 16.21 34.93 -34.27
N GLY A 28 14.89 34.75 -34.43
CA GLY A 28 14.20 33.47 -34.27
C GLY A 28 13.91 33.06 -32.82
N LYS A 29 14.13 33.94 -31.83
CA LYS A 29 13.75 33.67 -30.43
C LYS A 29 12.33 34.15 -30.15
N LEU A 30 11.62 33.38 -29.33
CA LEU A 30 10.21 33.62 -29.02
C LEU A 30 10.10 34.42 -27.73
N GLN A 31 9.61 35.65 -27.84
CA GLN A 31 9.37 36.55 -26.70
C GLN A 31 7.88 36.61 -26.39
N PHE A 32 7.54 36.52 -25.11
CA PHE A 32 6.16 36.60 -24.64
C PHE A 32 5.86 38.05 -24.23
N GLN A 33 4.95 38.72 -24.93
CA GLN A 33 4.59 40.12 -24.69
C GLN A 33 3.10 40.24 -24.35
N GLN A 34 2.77 41.19 -23.46
CA GLN A 34 1.36 41.49 -23.09
C GLN A 34 0.67 42.40 -24.12
N THR A 35 1.42 42.91 -25.11
CA THR A 35 0.93 43.73 -26.22
C THR A 35 0.96 42.93 -27.54
N PRO A 36 0.06 43.21 -28.50
CA PRO A 36 0.06 42.54 -29.79
C PRO A 36 1.38 42.76 -30.54
N CYS A 37 1.89 41.71 -31.20
CA CYS A 37 3.11 41.83 -32.01
C CYS A 37 2.89 42.83 -33.15
N VAL A 38 3.84 43.75 -33.34
CA VAL A 38 3.82 44.70 -34.46
C VAL A 38 4.15 43.92 -35.74
N GLY A 39 3.14 43.73 -36.59
CA GLY A 39 3.20 42.82 -37.75
C GLY A 39 2.49 41.50 -37.45
N SER A 40 1.41 41.22 -38.19
CA SER A 40 0.38 40.20 -37.95
C SER A 40 0.84 38.73 -37.98
N SER A 41 1.80 38.34 -37.15
CA SER A 41 2.22 36.93 -36.99
C SER A 41 2.54 36.57 -35.55
N GLY A 42 1.66 36.97 -34.62
CA GLY A 42 1.68 36.54 -33.23
C GLY A 42 0.53 35.58 -32.94
N SER A 43 0.82 34.34 -32.54
CA SER A 43 -0.21 33.39 -32.11
C SER A 43 -0.61 33.68 -30.66
N LYS A 44 -1.92 33.81 -30.41
CA LYS A 44 -2.48 34.01 -29.06
C LYS A 44 -2.22 32.75 -28.22
N VAL A 45 -1.61 32.92 -27.06
CA VAL A 45 -1.40 31.80 -26.11
C VAL A 45 -2.57 31.79 -25.14
N GLU A 46 -3.37 30.73 -25.18
CA GLU A 46 -4.45 30.49 -24.23
C GLU A 46 -3.85 29.90 -22.96
N VAL A 47 -3.64 30.74 -21.94
CA VAL A 47 -3.11 30.32 -20.65
C VAL A 47 -4.24 29.69 -19.83
N ARG A 48 -4.25 28.36 -19.72
CA ARG A 48 -5.16 27.66 -18.81
C ARG A 48 -4.78 27.94 -17.35
N PRO A 49 -5.71 28.37 -16.49
CA PRO A 49 -5.48 28.47 -15.05
C PRO A 49 -5.18 27.09 -14.43
N ALA A 50 -4.37 27.07 -13.37
CA ALA A 50 -4.03 25.85 -12.62
C ALA A 50 -5.20 25.25 -11.82
N SER A 51 -6.36 25.90 -11.82
CA SER A 51 -7.55 25.52 -11.05
C SER A 51 -8.61 24.86 -11.96
N GLY A 52 -8.38 23.61 -12.36
CA GLY A 52 -9.41 22.74 -12.96
C GLY A 52 -9.94 23.14 -14.35
N PRO A 53 -10.67 22.26 -15.04
CA PRO A 53 -11.11 22.48 -16.42
C PRO A 53 -12.35 23.39 -16.53
N ASP A 54 -12.28 24.40 -17.40
CA ASP A 54 -13.43 25.17 -17.88
C ASP A 54 -14.43 24.27 -18.64
N PRO A 55 -15.76 24.39 -18.42
CA PRO A 55 -16.77 23.51 -18.99
C PRO A 55 -17.20 23.91 -20.41
N THR A 56 -16.33 24.54 -21.21
CA THR A 56 -16.73 25.04 -22.52
C THR A 56 -15.69 24.73 -23.60
N LYS A 57 -15.69 23.48 -24.06
CA LYS A 57 -15.41 23.07 -25.46
C LYS A 57 -15.49 21.53 -25.55
N ALA A 58 -16.71 21.01 -25.52
CA ALA A 58 -16.99 19.71 -26.12
C ALA A 58 -17.14 19.93 -27.64
N ALA A 59 -16.06 19.82 -28.38
CA ALA A 59 -16.09 19.64 -29.83
C ALA A 59 -15.58 18.23 -30.13
N LEU A 60 -16.48 17.42 -30.66
CA LEU A 60 -16.28 16.02 -31.01
C LEU A 60 -15.21 15.84 -32.08
N SER A 61 -14.29 14.89 -31.85
CA SER A 61 -13.61 14.14 -32.91
C SER A 61 -13.30 12.73 -32.40
N PRO A 62 -13.88 11.68 -33.00
CA PRO A 62 -13.51 10.31 -32.70
C PRO A 62 -12.39 9.89 -33.67
N ALA A 63 -11.15 9.86 -33.17
CA ALA A 63 -10.08 9.09 -33.79
C ALA A 63 -9.64 8.02 -32.79
N ALA A 64 -10.11 6.80 -33.02
CA ALA A 64 -9.70 5.63 -32.27
C ALA A 64 -8.24 5.29 -32.61
N ALA A 65 -7.42 5.11 -31.57
CA ALA A 65 -6.22 4.28 -31.61
C ALA A 65 -6.08 3.58 -30.24
N PRO A 66 -5.81 2.26 -30.20
CA PRO A 66 -5.66 1.53 -28.96
C PRO A 66 -4.24 1.72 -28.44
N GLY A 67 -4.07 2.56 -27.42
CA GLY A 67 -2.83 2.70 -26.68
C GLY A 67 -3.06 2.28 -25.23
N SER A 68 -2.38 1.22 -24.81
CA SER A 68 -2.41 0.67 -23.46
C SER A 68 -2.19 1.75 -22.40
N GLY A 69 -3.29 2.22 -21.81
CA GLY A 69 -3.28 3.10 -20.65
C GLY A 69 -2.93 2.28 -19.41
N GLY A 70 -1.64 2.13 -19.13
CA GLY A 70 -1.21 1.87 -17.77
C GLY A 70 -1.55 3.11 -16.95
N GLU A 71 -2.69 3.08 -16.26
CA GLU A 71 -3.10 4.14 -15.35
C GLU A 71 -1.98 4.36 -14.34
N LYS A 72 -1.35 5.54 -14.37
CA LYS A 72 -0.31 5.90 -13.42
C LYS A 72 -0.98 6.02 -12.05
N LYS A 73 -0.80 5.00 -11.20
CA LYS A 73 -1.26 5.04 -9.81
C LYS A 73 -0.82 6.34 -9.16
N SER A 74 -1.71 6.95 -8.40
CA SER A 74 -1.35 8.15 -7.65
C SER A 74 -0.29 7.80 -6.60
N PHE A 75 0.52 8.79 -6.19
CA PHE A 75 1.52 8.59 -5.13
C PHE A 75 0.89 8.09 -3.81
N SER A 76 -0.34 8.53 -3.52
CA SER A 76 -1.12 8.03 -2.38
C SER A 76 -1.46 6.54 -2.52
N ASP A 77 -1.83 6.08 -3.71
CA ASP A 77 -2.15 4.67 -3.94
C ASP A 77 -0.92 3.79 -3.78
N THR A 78 0.24 4.26 -4.25
CA THR A 78 1.51 3.52 -4.07
C THR A 78 1.89 3.37 -2.60
N LEU A 79 1.69 4.42 -1.79
CA LEU A 79 1.94 4.39 -0.35
C LEU A 79 0.96 3.46 0.39
N ALA A 80 -0.31 3.44 -0.04
CA ALA A 80 -1.30 2.52 0.50
C ALA A 80 -0.94 1.07 0.18
N ASP A 81 -0.56 0.77 -1.06
CA ASP A 81 -0.11 -0.54 -1.49
C ASP A 81 1.12 -1.02 -0.71
N GLU A 82 2.13 -0.16 -0.54
CA GLU A 82 3.32 -0.48 0.25
C GLU A 82 3.00 -0.78 1.71
N ARG A 83 2.08 -0.03 2.32
CA ARG A 83 1.64 -0.28 3.69
C ARG A 83 0.99 -1.66 3.79
N MET A 84 0.08 -1.98 2.88
CA MET A 84 -0.60 -3.28 2.86
C MET A 84 0.38 -4.44 2.67
N GLN A 85 1.38 -4.28 1.79
CA GLN A 85 2.43 -5.28 1.59
C GLN A 85 3.28 -5.51 2.85
N ARG A 86 3.60 -4.45 3.60
CA ARG A 86 4.33 -4.55 4.88
C ARG A 86 3.50 -5.26 5.94
N GLU A 87 2.23 -4.90 6.08
CA GLU A 87 1.32 -5.52 7.05
C GLU A 87 1.19 -7.04 6.83
N ARG A 88 1.10 -7.45 5.57
CA ARG A 88 1.03 -8.87 5.21
C ARG A 88 2.33 -9.61 5.47
N TRP A 89 3.46 -8.97 5.17
CA TRP A 89 4.78 -9.52 5.48
C TRP A 89 4.94 -9.73 6.99
N VAL A 90 4.50 -8.78 7.82
CA VAL A 90 4.55 -8.90 9.29
C VAL A 90 3.66 -10.06 9.74
N LYS A 91 2.41 -10.12 9.28
CA LYS A 91 1.49 -11.22 9.63
C LYS A 91 2.06 -12.60 9.25
N LEU A 92 2.68 -12.71 8.08
CA LEU A 92 3.32 -13.95 7.64
C LEU A 92 4.51 -14.33 8.53
N ASN A 93 5.37 -13.37 8.88
CA ASN A 93 6.51 -13.64 9.76
C ASN A 93 6.07 -14.01 11.17
N ASP A 94 5.08 -13.30 11.72
CA ASP A 94 4.53 -13.62 13.04
C ASP A 94 3.93 -15.03 13.06
N ALA A 95 3.20 -15.42 12.01
CA ALA A 95 2.66 -16.77 11.89
C ALA A 95 3.77 -17.84 11.77
N LYS A 96 4.86 -17.56 11.06
CA LYS A 96 6.03 -18.46 10.96
C LYS A 96 6.70 -18.62 12.32
N LEU A 97 6.94 -17.52 13.02
CA LEU A 97 7.52 -17.55 14.36
C LEU A 97 6.62 -18.28 15.36
N ASP A 98 5.30 -18.11 15.28
CA ASP A 98 4.36 -18.88 16.12
C ASP A 98 4.43 -20.38 15.79
N ALA A 99 4.40 -20.76 14.50
CA ALA A 99 4.52 -22.16 14.09
C ALA A 99 5.81 -22.81 14.63
N ASP A 100 6.93 -22.11 14.56
CA ASP A 100 8.20 -22.59 15.12
C ASP A 100 8.16 -22.72 16.65
N ARG A 101 7.55 -21.77 17.36
CA ARG A 101 7.31 -21.89 18.80
C ARG A 101 6.44 -23.09 19.15
N GLN A 102 5.39 -23.36 18.37
CA GLN A 102 4.54 -24.53 18.57
C GLN A 102 5.32 -25.84 18.39
N ARG A 103 6.20 -25.91 17.38
CA ARG A 103 7.04 -27.09 17.12
C ARG A 103 8.01 -27.34 18.27
N VAL A 104 8.74 -26.31 18.72
CA VAL A 104 9.68 -26.41 19.84
C VAL A 104 8.96 -26.81 21.13
N ALA A 105 7.83 -26.16 21.45
CA ALA A 105 7.05 -26.51 22.64
C ALA A 105 6.56 -27.97 22.62
N CYS A 106 6.22 -28.48 21.43
CA CYS A 106 5.82 -29.88 21.26
C CYS A 106 6.98 -30.86 21.45
N GLU A 107 8.18 -30.54 20.95
CA GLU A 107 9.37 -31.34 21.21
C GLU A 107 9.71 -31.38 22.70
N GLU A 108 9.64 -30.23 23.38
CA GLU A 108 9.88 -30.13 24.82
C GLU A 108 8.90 -30.97 25.62
N GLN A 109 7.61 -30.91 25.27
CA GLN A 109 6.57 -31.71 25.91
C GLN A 109 6.83 -33.21 25.73
N GLN A 110 7.18 -33.64 24.52
CA GLN A 110 7.52 -35.05 24.26
C GLN A 110 8.75 -35.50 25.04
N ARG A 111 9.81 -34.69 25.10
CA ARG A 111 11.01 -34.97 25.89
C ARG A 111 10.70 -35.07 27.39
N ALA A 112 9.83 -34.19 27.90
CA ALA A 112 9.39 -34.20 29.30
C ALA A 112 8.59 -35.47 29.64
N ILE A 113 7.75 -35.95 28.73
CA ILE A 113 7.01 -37.20 28.94
C ILE A 113 7.98 -38.40 28.87
N ALA A 114 8.89 -38.41 27.90
CA ALA A 114 9.87 -39.48 27.72
C ALA A 114 10.82 -39.64 28.92
N SER A 115 11.24 -38.54 29.54
CA SER A 115 12.12 -38.60 30.73
C SER A 115 11.41 -39.22 31.95
N ARG A 116 10.08 -39.07 32.07
CA ARG A 116 9.27 -39.73 33.09
C ARG A 116 9.16 -41.24 32.87
N THR A 117 9.19 -41.70 31.62
CA THR A 117 9.29 -43.14 31.29
C THR A 117 10.65 -43.69 31.68
N ALA A 118 11.74 -42.96 31.39
CA ALA A 118 13.11 -43.39 31.68
C ALA A 118 13.42 -43.56 33.18
N SER A 119 12.66 -42.89 34.06
CA SER A 119 12.81 -42.98 35.51
C SER A 119 11.93 -44.06 36.17
N SER A 120 11.20 -44.85 35.39
CA SER A 120 10.32 -45.91 35.90
C SER A 120 11.09 -47.20 36.22
N ASN A 121 10.74 -47.86 37.33
CA ASN A 121 11.36 -49.11 37.76
C ASN A 121 10.78 -50.32 37.00
N ASN A 122 11.59 -51.37 36.76
CA ASN A 122 11.18 -52.61 36.08
C ASN A 122 10.38 -53.58 36.98
N ASN A 123 9.35 -53.09 37.69
CA ASN A 123 8.45 -53.92 38.50
C ASN A 123 7.00 -53.82 38.00
N LEU A 124 6.09 -54.64 38.54
CA LEU A 124 4.68 -54.68 38.11
C LEU A 124 3.99 -53.31 38.22
N ALA A 125 4.25 -52.55 39.28
CA ALA A 125 3.73 -51.19 39.44
C ALA A 125 4.30 -50.21 38.39
N GLY A 126 5.58 -50.39 38.03
CA GLY A 126 6.25 -49.68 36.96
C GLY A 126 5.68 -50.01 35.58
N ALA A 127 5.27 -51.26 35.33
CA ALA A 127 4.61 -51.65 34.09
C ALA A 127 3.27 -50.91 33.90
N THR A 128 2.42 -50.86 34.93
CA THR A 128 1.16 -50.10 34.88
C THR A 128 1.41 -48.60 34.71
N ARG A 129 2.40 -48.04 35.42
CA ARG A 129 2.82 -46.64 35.26
C ARG A 129 3.29 -46.34 33.84
N ASN A 130 4.11 -47.21 33.26
CA ASN A 130 4.61 -47.05 31.89
C ASN A 130 3.48 -47.09 30.86
N GLN A 131 2.48 -47.93 31.08
CA GLN A 131 1.30 -47.97 30.21
C GLN A 131 0.48 -46.67 30.29
N ALA A 132 0.31 -46.11 31.48
CA ALA A 132 -0.34 -44.80 31.66
C ALA A 132 0.45 -43.67 30.99
N ILE A 133 1.78 -43.64 31.15
CA ILE A 133 2.66 -42.65 30.51
C ILE A 133 2.63 -42.79 28.99
N ALA A 134 2.58 -44.01 28.44
CA ALA A 134 2.47 -44.24 27.01
C ALA A 134 1.14 -43.68 26.45
N SER A 135 0.03 -43.87 27.18
CA SER A 135 -1.26 -43.27 26.81
C SER A 135 -1.21 -41.74 26.87
N GLU A 136 -0.54 -41.17 27.87
CA GLU A 136 -0.33 -39.72 27.97
C GLU A 136 0.51 -39.19 26.80
N MET A 137 1.59 -39.89 26.45
CA MET A 137 2.46 -39.56 25.32
C MET A 137 1.69 -39.53 24.00
N GLN A 138 0.82 -40.51 23.76
CA GLN A 138 0.02 -40.57 22.54
C GLN A 138 -1.03 -39.45 22.47
N ALA A 139 -1.68 -39.13 23.60
CA ALA A 139 -2.62 -38.01 23.67
C ALA A 139 -1.92 -36.65 23.46
N ALA A 140 -0.75 -36.47 24.07
CA ALA A 140 0.08 -35.29 23.89
C ALA A 140 0.56 -35.16 22.43
N ALA A 141 1.04 -36.23 21.83
CA ALA A 141 1.45 -36.26 20.42
C ALA A 141 0.29 -35.86 19.48
N THR A 142 -0.91 -36.38 19.73
CA THR A 142 -2.11 -36.03 18.93
C THR A 142 -2.46 -34.55 19.07
N THR A 143 -2.43 -34.02 20.29
CA THR A 143 -2.69 -32.59 20.56
C THR A 143 -1.66 -31.72 19.86
N CYS A 144 -0.39 -32.10 19.93
CA CYS A 144 0.71 -31.43 19.25
C CYS A 144 0.56 -31.44 17.74
N GLN A 145 0.25 -32.60 17.15
CA GLN A 145 0.01 -32.72 15.72
C GLN A 145 -1.09 -31.78 15.25
N ASN A 146 -2.19 -31.68 16.00
CA ASN A 146 -3.30 -30.80 15.66
C ASN A 146 -2.91 -29.32 15.71
N ARG A 147 -2.14 -28.90 16.73
CA ARG A 147 -1.67 -27.52 16.88
C ARG A 147 -0.69 -27.13 15.78
N VAL A 148 0.34 -27.95 15.56
CA VAL A 148 1.36 -27.71 14.52
C VAL A 148 0.71 -27.70 13.13
N SER A 149 -0.13 -28.68 12.82
CA SER A 149 -0.86 -28.70 11.53
C SER A 149 -1.78 -27.50 11.36
N GLY A 150 -2.36 -26.97 12.44
CA GLY A 150 -3.16 -25.75 12.42
C GLY A 150 -2.33 -24.50 12.11
N ALA A 151 -1.18 -24.36 12.78
CA ALA A 151 -0.24 -23.26 12.56
C ALA A 151 0.36 -23.30 11.15
N ASP A 152 0.75 -24.48 10.66
CA ASP A 152 1.29 -24.66 9.31
C ASP A 152 0.28 -24.24 8.24
N ARG A 153 -0.99 -24.64 8.36
CA ARG A 153 -2.06 -24.21 7.44
C ARG A 153 -2.26 -22.70 7.43
N LEU A 154 -2.04 -22.03 8.57
CA LEU A 154 -2.12 -20.57 8.63
C LEU A 154 -0.94 -19.94 7.88
N VAL A 155 0.28 -20.46 8.10
CA VAL A 155 1.48 -20.03 7.36
C VAL A 155 1.27 -20.22 5.86
N ASP A 156 0.80 -21.38 5.42
CA ASP A 156 0.54 -21.68 4.00
C ASP A 156 -0.48 -20.72 3.39
N ARG A 157 -1.56 -20.43 4.14
CA ARG A 157 -2.59 -19.47 3.70
C ARG A 157 -2.02 -18.07 3.52
N LEU A 158 -1.26 -17.58 4.49
CA LEU A 158 -0.65 -16.25 4.45
C LEU A 158 0.46 -16.16 3.40
N GLN A 159 1.23 -17.23 3.22
CA GLN A 159 2.23 -17.33 2.16
C GLN A 159 1.54 -17.25 0.79
N ALA A 160 0.47 -18.00 0.57
CA ALA A 160 -0.30 -17.94 -0.68
C ALA A 160 -0.98 -16.57 -0.90
N GLU A 161 -1.35 -15.86 0.17
CA GLU A 161 -1.83 -14.46 0.07
C GLU A 161 -0.70 -13.51 -0.34
N CYS A 162 0.48 -13.66 0.25
CA CYS A 162 1.69 -12.94 -0.11
C CYS A 162 2.11 -13.19 -1.57
N ASP A 163 2.08 -14.43 -2.02
CA ASP A 163 2.48 -14.79 -3.40
C ASP A 163 1.51 -14.21 -4.44
N ARG A 164 0.22 -14.13 -4.10
CA ARG A 164 -0.82 -13.58 -4.99
C ARG A 164 -0.84 -12.06 -5.04
N GLN A 165 -0.55 -11.40 -3.93
CA GLN A 165 -0.84 -9.97 -3.79
C GLN A 165 0.40 -9.12 -3.42
N GLY A 166 1.56 -9.75 -3.25
CA GLY A 166 2.81 -9.12 -2.89
C GLY A 166 2.96 -8.93 -1.37
N CYS A 167 4.17 -9.20 -0.89
CA CYS A 167 4.60 -8.88 0.47
C CYS A 167 6.00 -8.27 0.40
N ARG A 168 6.24 -7.25 1.21
CA ARG A 168 7.51 -6.52 1.23
C ARG A 168 8.06 -6.44 2.64
N ALA A 169 9.31 -6.85 2.80
CA ALA A 169 10.00 -6.73 4.07
C ALA A 169 10.20 -5.23 4.43
N PRO A 170 10.11 -4.86 5.70
CA PRO A 170 10.46 -3.51 6.12
C PRO A 170 11.96 -3.27 5.86
N GLY A 171 12.28 -2.18 5.16
CA GLY A 171 13.66 -1.73 4.93
C GLY A 171 14.32 -2.24 3.64
N THR A 172 13.64 -3.07 2.86
CA THR A 172 14.00 -3.36 1.45
C THR A 172 13.31 -2.39 0.51
#